data_AF-A0A3P8K9S9-F1
#
_entry.id   AF-A0A3P8K9S9-F1
#
_cell.length_a   1.000
_cell.length_b   1.000
_cell.length_c   1.000
_cell.angle_alpha   90.00
_cell.angle_beta   90.00
_cell.angle_gamma   90.00
#
_symmetry.space_group_name_H-M   'P 1'
#
loop_
_entity.id
_entity.type
_entity.pdbx_description
1 polymer ?
#
loop_
_entity_poly.entity_id
_entity_poly.type
_entity_poly.pdbx_seq_one_letter_code
_entity_poly.pdbx_strand_id
1 'polypeptide(L)'
;MQNQSDQNPPKRIARRLIDCDAAKPDEAVQSGLMNGGIPRIDTAEQGGLGDCWVLASFLGFQASEKGREGLAKMITPSAGGGYDVKFGSNCKPFHVDKVYSEGARVAGNQGAISILESAYSQTGGGAAAYLMCVGGFAFMSQQIITGGESEHHLVASIGNKVRDQVTQDHEKTNALIAEGRSVVLGTMKDMTFTTDVMRNGVLSRDETVKTLGMHQYAVTKATPDGVWVVNPWGPGNPADRGGEIWIPKDQINHSFSDIAISAPISTAFERQC
;
A
#
# COMPACT_ATOMS: atom_id res chain seq x y z
N MET A 1 10.10 -47.19 33.11
CA MET A 1 11.05 -46.66 32.10
C MET A 1 10.34 -45.56 31.34
N GLN A 2 10.50 -44.31 31.76
CA GLN A 2 9.97 -43.13 31.08
C GLN A 2 11.13 -42.47 30.33
N ASN A 3 10.98 -42.34 29.02
CA ASN A 3 11.91 -41.58 28.17
C ASN A 3 11.33 -40.16 28.06
N GLN A 4 11.93 -39.20 28.73
CA GLN A 4 11.75 -37.77 28.44
C GLN A 4 12.72 -37.42 27.32
N SER A 5 12.19 -37.20 26.11
CA SER A 5 12.94 -36.56 25.03
C SER A 5 12.76 -35.06 25.12
N ASP A 6 13.87 -34.35 25.29
CA ASP A 6 13.99 -32.90 25.28
C ASP A 6 13.20 -32.23 24.14
N GLN A 7 12.17 -31.45 24.50
CA GLN A 7 11.59 -30.45 23.62
C GLN A 7 12.23 -29.09 23.91
N ASN A 8 13.42 -28.87 23.35
CA ASN A 8 13.90 -27.52 23.07
C ASN A 8 13.68 -27.27 21.57
N PRO A 9 12.85 -26.29 21.17
CA PRO A 9 12.69 -25.99 19.76
C PRO A 9 14.01 -25.49 19.17
N PRO A 10 14.37 -25.89 17.94
CA PRO A 10 15.67 -25.61 17.36
C PRO A 10 15.85 -24.10 17.13
N LYS A 11 16.95 -23.56 17.65
CA LYS A 11 17.45 -22.17 17.54
C LYS A 11 17.60 -21.62 16.10
N ARG A 12 17.15 -22.36 15.07
CA ARG A 12 17.20 -21.97 13.65
C ARG A 12 15.98 -21.19 13.16
N ILE A 13 14.84 -21.25 13.85
CA ILE A 13 13.63 -20.53 13.43
C ILE A 13 13.74 -19.03 13.77
N ALA A 14 14.44 -18.67 14.85
CA ALA A 14 14.65 -17.28 15.27
C ALA A 14 15.57 -16.47 14.33
N ARG A 15 16.33 -17.11 13.43
CA ARG A 15 17.34 -16.43 12.60
C ARG A 15 16.86 -16.07 11.19
N ARG A 16 15.64 -16.49 10.80
CA ARG A 16 15.00 -16.11 9.52
C ARG A 16 13.98 -14.98 9.65
N LEU A 17 13.71 -14.55 10.89
CA LEU A 17 12.88 -13.38 11.22
C LEU A 17 13.72 -12.08 11.33
N ILE A 18 15.00 -12.13 10.97
CA ILE A 18 15.99 -11.05 11.08
C ILE A 18 16.68 -10.93 9.72
N ASP A 19 16.01 -10.31 8.74
CA ASP A 19 16.59 -9.82 7.47
C ASP A 19 15.61 -8.89 6.75
N CYS A 20 14.74 -8.24 7.51
CA CYS A 20 13.87 -7.18 7.02
C CYS A 20 14.24 -5.94 7.81
N ASP A 21 14.53 -4.85 7.11
CA ASP A 21 14.97 -3.56 7.67
C ASP A 21 13.92 -2.95 8.64
N ALA A 22 12.72 -3.54 8.76
CA ALA A 22 11.68 -3.07 9.68
C ALA A 22 12.00 -3.22 11.18
N ALA A 23 13.22 -3.62 11.57
CA ALA A 23 13.62 -3.65 12.96
C ALA A 23 13.62 -2.25 13.59
N LYS A 24 13.95 -1.20 12.82
CA LYS A 24 13.81 0.24 13.15
C LYS A 24 14.24 1.13 11.97
N PRO A 25 13.60 2.29 11.75
CA PRO A 25 14.12 3.32 10.85
C PRO A 25 15.54 3.74 11.24
N ASP A 26 16.43 3.87 10.26
CA ASP A 26 17.87 3.93 10.44
C ASP A 26 18.55 5.10 9.70
N GLU A 27 17.88 5.72 8.72
CA GLU A 27 18.34 6.90 8.01
C GLU A 27 17.66 8.17 8.54
N ALA A 28 18.40 9.25 8.78
CA ALA A 28 17.81 10.52 9.19
C ALA A 28 16.89 11.07 8.09
N VAL A 29 15.72 11.58 8.48
CA VAL A 29 14.78 12.18 7.53
C VAL A 29 15.35 13.48 6.97
N GLN A 30 15.30 13.66 5.66
CA GLN A 30 15.76 14.87 5.00
C GLN A 30 14.81 16.03 5.27
N SER A 31 15.36 17.22 5.45
CA SER A 31 14.55 18.44 5.60
C SER A 31 13.93 18.86 4.28
N GLY A 32 12.71 19.39 4.32
CA GLY A 32 12.08 20.01 3.15
C GLY A 32 11.46 19.04 2.14
N LEU A 33 11.33 17.75 2.48
CA LEU A 33 10.64 16.73 1.68
C LEU A 33 9.17 17.08 1.36
N MET A 34 8.57 17.97 2.16
CA MET A 34 7.19 18.46 1.99
C MET A 34 7.10 19.87 1.39
N ASN A 35 8.23 20.54 1.08
CA ASN A 35 8.26 21.93 0.62
C ASN A 35 7.76 22.12 -0.84
N GLY A 36 7.52 21.02 -1.58
CA GLY A 36 7.01 21.01 -2.95
C GLY A 36 5.55 20.52 -3.09
N GLY A 37 4.82 20.35 -1.99
CA GLY A 37 3.53 19.65 -1.97
C GLY A 37 3.69 18.13 -1.93
N ILE A 38 2.60 17.39 -2.12
CA ILE A 38 2.64 15.91 -2.15
C ILE A 38 3.14 15.46 -3.51
N PRO A 39 4.27 14.74 -3.60
CA PRO A 39 4.70 14.14 -4.86
C PRO A 39 3.64 13.21 -5.41
N ARG A 40 3.64 12.99 -6.73
CA ARG A 40 2.87 11.88 -7.25
C ARG A 40 3.50 10.57 -6.76
N ILE A 41 2.85 9.88 -5.81
CA ILE A 41 3.26 8.58 -5.26
C ILE A 41 3.14 7.48 -6.34
N ASP A 42 2.61 7.77 -7.55
CA ASP A 42 2.70 6.88 -8.73
C ASP A 42 4.16 6.48 -9.09
N THR A 43 5.14 7.12 -8.47
CA THR A 43 6.58 6.84 -8.55
C THR A 43 7.17 6.20 -7.28
N ALA A 44 6.35 5.78 -6.32
CA ALA A 44 6.82 5.12 -5.12
C ALA A 44 7.36 3.72 -5.42
N GLU A 45 8.50 3.42 -4.83
CA GLU A 45 9.25 2.17 -4.96
C GLU A 45 9.32 1.53 -3.57
N GLN A 46 8.67 0.39 -3.37
CA GLN A 46 8.57 -0.29 -2.06
C GLN A 46 9.91 -0.51 -1.33
N GLY A 47 10.99 -0.80 -2.06
CA GLY A 47 12.23 -1.24 -1.43
C GLY A 47 12.14 -2.69 -0.91
N GLY A 48 12.83 -2.97 0.18
CA GLY A 48 13.03 -4.32 0.75
C GLY A 48 12.00 -4.76 1.79
N LEU A 49 11.01 -3.90 2.11
CA LEU A 49 9.97 -4.23 3.09
C LEU A 49 8.81 -5.01 2.46
N GLY A 50 8.19 -5.90 3.24
CA GLY A 50 7.05 -6.73 2.84
C GLY A 50 5.69 -6.03 3.01
N ASP A 51 5.63 -4.71 2.85
CA ASP A 51 4.51 -3.87 3.26
C ASP A 51 3.62 -3.43 2.08
N CYS A 52 3.53 -4.25 1.04
CA CYS A 52 2.83 -3.90 -0.22
C CYS A 52 1.39 -3.48 0.01
N TRP A 53 0.75 -4.08 1.01
CA TRP A 53 -0.60 -3.76 1.47
C TRP A 53 -0.73 -2.33 2.03
N VAL A 54 0.30 -1.82 2.72
CA VAL A 54 0.38 -0.44 3.22
C VAL A 54 0.59 0.52 2.05
N LEU A 55 1.61 0.27 1.22
CA LEU A 55 1.96 1.17 0.12
C LEU A 55 0.87 1.22 -0.95
N ALA A 56 0.24 0.08 -1.28
CA ALA A 56 -0.93 0.05 -2.17
C ALA A 56 -2.10 0.86 -1.58
N SER A 57 -2.25 0.90 -0.26
CA SER A 57 -3.27 1.74 0.38
C SER A 57 -3.00 3.23 0.15
N PHE A 58 -1.76 3.67 0.36
CA PHE A 58 -1.34 5.06 0.08
C PHE A 58 -1.48 5.42 -1.40
N LEU A 59 -1.09 4.52 -2.31
CA LEU A 59 -1.30 4.65 -3.75
C LEU A 59 -2.78 4.72 -4.13
N GLY A 60 -3.66 4.00 -3.43
CA GLY A 60 -5.09 4.10 -3.67
C GLY A 60 -5.64 5.48 -3.31
N PHE A 61 -5.19 6.08 -2.21
CA PHE A 61 -5.54 7.47 -1.88
C PHE A 61 -4.92 8.46 -2.89
N GLN A 62 -3.73 8.18 -3.41
CA GLN A 62 -3.07 9.00 -4.44
C GLN A 62 -3.92 9.23 -5.70
N ALA A 63 -4.80 8.27 -6.03
CA ALA A 63 -5.55 8.22 -7.28
C ALA A 63 -6.52 9.41 -7.46
N SER A 64 -6.85 10.15 -6.40
CA SER A 64 -7.71 11.34 -6.48
C SER A 64 -7.11 12.56 -5.80
N GLU A 65 -7.63 13.74 -6.16
CA GLU A 65 -7.23 15.01 -5.55
C GLU A 65 -7.53 15.06 -4.05
N LYS A 66 -8.75 14.67 -3.65
CA LYS A 66 -9.13 14.59 -2.23
C LYS A 66 -8.26 13.62 -1.45
N GLY A 67 -7.95 12.47 -2.05
CA GLY A 67 -7.09 11.46 -1.44
C GLY A 67 -5.66 11.99 -1.23
N ARG A 68 -5.10 12.65 -2.25
CA ARG A 68 -3.83 13.39 -2.12
C ARG A 68 -3.92 14.41 -0.99
N GLU A 69 -4.83 15.38 -1.05
CA GLU A 69 -4.96 16.40 0.00
C GLU A 69 -5.07 15.82 1.41
N GLY A 70 -5.79 14.70 1.58
CA GLY A 70 -5.87 13.97 2.83
C GLY A 70 -4.52 13.47 3.32
N LEU A 71 -3.73 12.84 2.45
CA LEU A 71 -2.37 12.39 2.78
C LEU A 71 -1.45 13.56 3.17
N ALA A 72 -1.51 14.71 2.48
CA ALA A 72 -0.72 15.90 2.86
C ALA A 72 -1.00 16.31 4.29
N LYS A 73 -2.29 16.42 4.62
CA LYS A 73 -2.74 16.93 5.93
C LYS A 73 -2.31 16.01 7.07
N MET A 74 -1.97 14.75 6.80
CA MET A 74 -1.44 13.85 7.83
C MET A 74 -0.02 14.24 8.26
N ILE A 75 0.76 14.87 7.39
CA ILE A 75 2.19 15.13 7.60
C ILE A 75 2.41 16.60 7.91
N THR A 76 2.95 16.90 9.08
CA THR A 76 3.29 18.28 9.50
C THR A 76 4.77 18.36 9.86
N PRO A 77 5.54 19.37 9.42
CA PRO A 77 6.89 19.57 9.92
C PRO A 77 6.89 19.74 11.45
N SER A 78 7.81 19.06 12.15
CA SER A 78 7.91 19.14 13.61
C SER A 78 8.92 20.20 14.04
N ALA A 79 8.63 20.91 15.14
CA ALA A 79 9.51 21.95 15.68
C ALA A 79 10.86 21.40 16.19
N GLY A 80 10.92 20.10 16.54
CA GLY A 80 12.13 19.40 16.95
C GLY A 80 13.01 18.88 15.81
N GLY A 81 12.64 19.16 14.55
CA GLY A 81 13.20 18.50 13.37
C GLY A 81 12.33 17.30 12.94
N GLY A 82 12.43 16.88 11.68
CA GLY A 82 11.60 15.82 11.13
C GLY A 82 10.12 16.19 10.94
N TYR A 83 9.25 15.20 11.04
CA TYR A 83 7.82 15.32 10.71
C TYR A 83 6.93 14.62 11.74
N ASP A 84 5.78 15.21 12.03
CA ASP A 84 4.72 14.62 12.81
C ASP A 84 3.62 14.10 11.88
N VAL A 85 3.25 12.82 12.03
CA VAL A 85 2.25 12.15 11.21
C VAL A 85 1.03 11.76 12.03
N LYS A 86 -0.15 12.26 11.67
CA LYS A 86 -1.42 11.90 12.33
C LYS A 86 -2.31 11.07 11.40
N PHE A 87 -2.38 9.76 11.66
CA PHE A 87 -3.39 8.90 11.04
C PHE A 87 -4.74 9.04 11.72
N GLY A 88 -5.82 8.68 11.01
CA GLY A 88 -7.18 8.83 11.49
C GLY A 88 -7.55 7.98 12.70
N SER A 89 -6.90 6.82 12.90
CA SER A 89 -7.10 5.99 14.08
C SER A 89 -6.45 6.56 15.35
N ASN A 90 -5.69 7.65 15.24
CA ASN A 90 -4.75 8.08 16.26
C ASN A 90 -5.04 9.48 16.81
N CYS A 91 -5.03 9.58 18.13
CA CYS A 91 -5.20 10.85 18.83
C CYS A 91 -3.98 11.74 18.82
N LYS A 92 -2.80 11.11 18.90
CA LYS A 92 -1.51 11.80 18.94
C LYS A 92 -0.75 11.49 17.66
N PRO A 93 -0.05 12.48 17.09
CA PRO A 93 0.81 12.23 15.96
C PRO A 93 2.00 11.34 16.36
N PHE A 94 2.51 10.61 15.38
CA PHE A 94 3.80 9.92 15.45
C PHE A 94 4.90 10.85 14.98
N HIS A 95 5.94 10.97 15.78
CA HIS A 95 7.12 11.72 15.38
C HIS A 95 8.02 10.84 14.49
N VAL A 96 8.49 11.40 13.39
CA VAL A 96 9.36 10.77 12.40
C VAL A 96 10.58 11.65 12.17
N ASP A 97 11.68 11.25 12.79
CA ASP A 97 13.02 11.82 12.59
C ASP A 97 13.92 10.90 11.75
N LYS A 98 13.48 9.66 11.51
CA LYS A 98 14.16 8.65 10.72
C LYS A 98 13.21 7.89 9.80
N VAL A 99 13.76 7.44 8.68
CA VAL A 99 13.11 6.55 7.72
C VAL A 99 13.94 5.30 7.48
N TYR A 100 13.34 4.28 6.88
CA TYR A 100 14.03 3.03 6.54
C TYR A 100 14.97 3.21 5.35
N SER A 101 16.22 2.78 5.48
CA SER A 101 17.21 2.83 4.42
C SER A 101 16.80 1.96 3.22
N GLU A 102 16.14 0.83 3.48
CA GLU A 102 15.56 -0.05 2.46
C GLU A 102 14.05 0.13 2.28
N GLY A 103 13.44 1.16 2.87
CA GLY A 103 12.00 1.42 2.75
C GLY A 103 11.60 2.15 1.48
N ALA A 104 10.34 2.60 1.46
CA ALA A 104 9.73 3.22 0.29
C ALA A 104 10.48 4.48 -0.17
N ARG A 105 10.78 4.55 -1.47
CA ARG A 105 11.50 5.66 -2.12
C ARG A 105 10.72 6.27 -3.28
N VAL A 106 11.18 7.42 -3.75
CA VAL A 106 10.73 8.07 -4.98
C VAL A 106 11.96 8.32 -5.86
N ALA A 107 12.08 7.60 -6.98
CA ALA A 107 13.26 7.64 -7.84
C ALA A 107 14.57 7.47 -7.03
N GLY A 108 14.60 6.47 -6.14
CA GLY A 108 15.72 6.19 -5.24
C GLY A 108 15.96 7.18 -4.09
N ASN A 109 15.13 8.23 -3.93
CA ASN A 109 15.29 9.23 -2.87
C ASN A 109 14.19 9.13 -1.80
N GLN A 110 14.42 9.74 -0.62
CA GLN A 110 13.36 9.94 0.38
C GLN A 110 12.22 10.77 -0.19
N GLY A 111 10.99 10.48 0.22
CA GLY A 111 9.82 11.28 -0.11
C GLY A 111 8.76 11.23 0.98
N ALA A 112 7.60 11.82 0.72
CA ALA A 112 6.45 11.77 1.64
C ALA A 112 6.05 10.32 2.00
N ILE A 113 6.19 9.39 1.05
CA ILE A 113 5.90 7.97 1.28
C ILE A 113 6.83 7.34 2.31
N SER A 114 8.11 7.70 2.33
CA SER A 114 9.09 7.22 3.33
C SER A 114 8.71 7.66 4.74
N ILE A 115 8.19 8.89 4.88
CA ILE A 115 7.69 9.45 6.15
C ILE A 115 6.44 8.68 6.61
N LEU A 116 5.48 8.47 5.70
CA LEU A 116 4.23 7.76 5.99
C LEU A 116 4.47 6.29 6.37
N GLU A 117 5.32 5.59 5.64
CA GLU A 117 5.74 4.22 5.93
C GLU A 117 6.38 4.12 7.33
N SER A 118 7.29 5.05 7.64
CA SER A 118 7.97 5.09 8.94
C SER A 118 7.01 5.38 10.09
N ALA A 119 6.08 6.33 9.91
CA ALA A 119 5.02 6.56 10.89
C ALA A 119 4.10 5.36 11.06
N TYR A 120 3.74 4.68 9.95
CA TYR A 120 2.86 3.52 9.99
C TYR A 120 3.45 2.39 10.84
N SER A 121 4.76 2.17 10.73
CA SER A 121 5.46 1.16 11.53
C SER A 121 5.34 1.35 13.05
N GLN A 122 5.08 2.59 13.52
CA GLN A 122 4.92 2.92 14.93
C GLN A 122 3.50 2.59 15.46
N THR A 123 2.56 2.29 14.59
CA THR A 123 1.18 1.98 14.97
C THR A 123 1.08 0.67 15.76
N GLY A 124 0.04 0.56 16.60
CA GLY A 124 -0.10 -0.57 17.51
C GLY A 124 1.03 -0.70 18.55
N GLY A 125 1.71 0.41 18.88
CA GLY A 125 2.86 0.41 19.78
C GLY A 125 4.11 -0.24 19.17
N GLY A 126 4.24 -0.21 17.84
CA GLY A 126 5.34 -0.85 17.10
C GLY A 126 5.02 -2.26 16.60
N ALA A 127 3.84 -2.81 16.90
CA ALA A 127 3.43 -4.11 16.37
C ALA A 127 3.31 -4.10 14.83
N ALA A 128 2.98 -2.95 14.24
CA ALA A 128 2.91 -2.81 12.79
C ALA A 128 4.26 -3.01 12.10
N ALA A 129 5.38 -2.63 12.72
CA ALA A 129 6.72 -2.87 12.20
C ALA A 129 6.98 -4.36 11.93
N TYR A 130 6.48 -5.26 12.79
CA TYR A 130 6.58 -6.70 12.55
C TYR A 130 5.76 -7.13 11.33
N LEU A 131 4.54 -6.62 11.18
CA LEU A 131 3.66 -6.93 10.04
C LEU A 131 4.21 -6.41 8.71
N MET A 132 4.99 -5.32 8.73
CA MET A 132 5.69 -4.83 7.55
C MET A 132 6.77 -5.80 7.04
N CYS A 133 7.22 -6.77 7.85
CA CYS A 133 8.13 -7.82 7.39
C CYS A 133 7.43 -9.10 6.92
N VAL A 134 6.30 -9.46 7.54
CA VAL A 134 5.63 -10.74 7.28
C VAL A 134 4.44 -10.63 6.33
N GLY A 135 4.03 -9.40 5.99
CA GLY A 135 2.91 -9.12 5.12
C GLY A 135 1.59 -8.93 5.85
N GLY A 136 0.60 -8.43 5.11
CA GLY A 136 -0.71 -8.06 5.62
C GLY A 136 -1.71 -7.82 4.48
N PHE A 137 -2.85 -7.21 4.84
CA PHE A 137 -3.98 -6.96 3.95
C PHE A 137 -4.32 -5.48 3.96
N ALA A 138 -4.68 -4.94 2.80
CA ALA A 138 -4.87 -3.50 2.63
C ALA A 138 -5.98 -2.91 3.53
N PHE A 139 -7.02 -3.68 3.87
CA PHE A 139 -8.08 -3.18 4.77
C PHE A 139 -7.55 -2.80 6.16
N MET A 140 -6.51 -3.48 6.65
CA MET A 140 -5.90 -3.17 7.95
C MET A 140 -5.20 -1.81 7.92
N SER A 141 -4.44 -1.52 6.85
CA SER A 141 -3.79 -0.22 6.68
C SER A 141 -4.81 0.87 6.42
N GLN A 142 -5.82 0.61 5.60
CA GLN A 142 -6.90 1.56 5.33
C GLN A 142 -7.65 1.97 6.60
N GLN A 143 -7.96 1.03 7.49
CA GLN A 143 -8.58 1.33 8.79
C GLN A 143 -7.70 2.21 9.67
N ILE A 144 -6.40 1.95 9.75
CA ILE A 144 -5.47 2.78 10.52
C ILE A 144 -5.34 4.19 9.91
N ILE A 145 -5.08 4.26 8.60
CA ILE A 145 -4.88 5.52 7.88
C ILE A 145 -6.10 6.43 8.02
N THR A 146 -7.31 5.88 7.87
CA THR A 146 -8.55 6.67 7.85
C THR A 146 -9.21 6.79 9.22
N GLY A 147 -8.90 5.89 10.15
CA GLY A 147 -9.64 5.72 11.41
C GLY A 147 -11.03 5.11 11.24
N GLY A 148 -11.47 4.81 10.00
CA GLY A 148 -12.81 4.32 9.69
C GLY A 148 -12.86 2.90 9.20
N GLU A 149 -14.05 2.30 9.30
CA GLU A 149 -14.30 0.96 8.80
C GLU A 149 -13.99 0.88 7.31
N SER A 150 -13.26 -0.16 6.92
CA SER A 150 -12.98 -0.48 5.52
C SER A 150 -13.85 -1.66 5.12
N GLU A 151 -14.44 -1.59 3.94
CA GLU A 151 -15.10 -2.73 3.33
C GLU A 151 -14.04 -3.68 2.80
N HIS A 152 -14.16 -4.96 3.12
CA HIS A 152 -13.20 -5.97 2.71
C HIS A 152 -13.92 -7.26 2.34
N HIS A 153 -13.54 -7.81 1.18
CA HIS A 153 -14.07 -9.07 0.70
C HIS A 153 -12.91 -10.00 0.34
N LEU A 154 -12.50 -10.83 1.29
CA LEU A 154 -11.62 -11.95 1.03
C LEU A 154 -12.44 -13.07 0.40
N VAL A 155 -12.33 -13.23 -0.91
CA VAL A 155 -13.15 -14.19 -1.64
C VAL A 155 -12.29 -15.41 -1.95
N ALA A 156 -12.19 -16.32 -0.97
CA ALA A 156 -11.52 -17.63 -1.13
C ALA A 156 -12.14 -18.49 -2.25
N SER A 157 -13.36 -18.15 -2.71
CA SER A 157 -14.02 -18.79 -3.84
C SER A 157 -14.61 -17.76 -4.82
N ILE A 158 -13.90 -17.58 -5.94
CA ILE A 158 -14.31 -17.00 -7.22
C ILE A 158 -14.18 -15.45 -7.31
N GLY A 159 -13.12 -14.99 -7.99
CA GLY A 159 -12.86 -13.58 -8.32
C GLY A 159 -13.97 -12.85 -9.08
N ASN A 160 -15.05 -13.53 -9.47
CA ASN A 160 -16.28 -12.92 -10.00
C ASN A 160 -16.84 -11.85 -9.06
N LYS A 161 -16.82 -12.05 -7.74
CA LYS A 161 -17.35 -11.03 -6.80
C LYS A 161 -16.47 -9.78 -6.77
N VAL A 162 -15.15 -9.95 -6.78
CA VAL A 162 -14.18 -8.85 -6.87
C VAL A 162 -14.39 -8.08 -8.18
N ARG A 163 -14.46 -8.81 -9.31
CA ARG A 163 -14.77 -8.23 -10.62
C ARG A 163 -16.08 -7.46 -10.60
N ASP A 164 -17.16 -8.05 -10.11
CA ASP A 164 -18.49 -7.45 -10.13
C ASP A 164 -18.49 -6.16 -9.30
N GLN A 165 -17.87 -6.20 -8.12
CA GLN A 165 -17.76 -5.03 -7.26
C GLN A 165 -17.03 -3.84 -7.91
N VAL A 166 -16.02 -4.10 -8.74
CA VAL A 166 -15.22 -3.04 -9.36
C VAL A 166 -15.71 -2.64 -10.76
N THR A 167 -16.15 -3.59 -11.57
CA THR A 167 -16.43 -3.37 -13.00
C THR A 167 -17.92 -3.34 -13.35
N GLN A 168 -18.80 -3.97 -12.56
CA GLN A 168 -20.24 -3.91 -12.83
C GLN A 168 -20.78 -2.51 -12.56
N ASP A 169 -20.30 -1.88 -11.50
CA ASP A 169 -20.57 -0.48 -11.15
C ASP A 169 -19.26 0.32 -11.11
N HIS A 170 -18.61 0.38 -12.28
CA HIS A 170 -17.35 1.10 -12.45
C HIS A 170 -17.49 2.60 -12.15
N GLU A 171 -18.67 3.20 -12.38
CA GLU A 171 -18.96 4.59 -12.03
C GLU A 171 -18.94 4.79 -10.51
N LYS A 172 -19.58 3.90 -9.74
CA LYS A 172 -19.47 3.91 -8.27
C LYS A 172 -18.04 3.74 -7.81
N THR A 173 -17.26 2.83 -8.40
CA THR A 173 -15.84 2.69 -8.02
C THR A 173 -15.07 3.99 -8.26
N ASN A 174 -15.24 4.61 -9.43
CA ASN A 174 -14.60 5.88 -9.74
C ASN A 174 -15.08 7.01 -8.80
N ALA A 175 -16.35 7.01 -8.41
CA ALA A 175 -16.89 7.96 -7.43
C ALA A 175 -16.24 7.77 -6.04
N LEU A 176 -16.09 6.53 -5.57
CA LEU A 176 -15.39 6.22 -4.32
C LEU A 176 -13.94 6.72 -4.35
N ILE A 177 -13.21 6.49 -5.45
CA ILE A 177 -11.85 7.02 -5.65
C ILE A 177 -11.87 8.55 -5.59
N ALA A 178 -12.77 9.20 -6.33
CA ALA A 178 -12.90 10.67 -6.37
C ALA A 178 -13.28 11.28 -5.00
N GLU A 179 -13.94 10.53 -4.12
CA GLU A 179 -14.23 10.92 -2.73
C GLU A 179 -13.01 10.87 -1.79
N GLY A 180 -11.86 10.41 -2.28
CA GLY A 180 -10.65 10.24 -1.46
C GLY A 180 -10.65 8.93 -0.69
N ARG A 181 -11.24 7.87 -1.25
CA ARG A 181 -11.11 6.50 -0.75
C ARG A 181 -10.01 5.76 -1.52
N SER A 182 -9.38 4.82 -0.84
CA SER A 182 -8.43 3.86 -1.41
C SER A 182 -9.18 2.59 -1.80
N VAL A 183 -8.98 2.13 -3.03
CA VAL A 183 -9.49 0.84 -3.54
C VAL A 183 -8.27 -0.01 -3.91
N VAL A 184 -8.13 -1.18 -3.30
CA VAL A 184 -6.96 -2.05 -3.46
C VAL A 184 -7.43 -3.47 -3.79
N LEU A 185 -6.74 -4.11 -4.73
CA LEU A 185 -6.98 -5.50 -5.12
C LEU A 185 -5.79 -6.38 -4.72
N GLY A 186 -6.09 -7.51 -4.09
CA GLY A 186 -5.10 -8.50 -3.69
C GLY A 186 -5.12 -9.75 -4.57
N THR A 187 -3.94 -10.26 -4.86
CA THR A 187 -3.70 -11.48 -5.64
C THR A 187 -3.25 -12.62 -4.73
N MET A 188 -3.55 -13.87 -5.10
CA MET A 188 -3.08 -15.06 -4.37
C MET A 188 -2.03 -15.86 -5.13
N LYS A 189 -1.89 -15.65 -6.43
CA LYS A 189 -0.96 -16.38 -7.29
C LYS A 189 -0.37 -15.46 -8.35
N ASP A 190 0.80 -15.84 -8.81
CA ASP A 190 1.42 -15.21 -9.97
C ASP A 190 0.56 -15.42 -11.23
N MET A 191 0.51 -14.42 -12.10
CA MET A 191 -0.08 -14.56 -13.42
C MET A 191 0.68 -13.74 -14.45
N THR A 192 0.87 -14.30 -15.64
CA THR A 192 1.51 -13.61 -16.77
C THR A 192 0.52 -13.49 -17.91
N PHE A 193 0.39 -12.28 -18.44
CA PHE A 193 -0.51 -11.98 -19.55
C PHE A 193 0.00 -10.74 -20.30
N THR A 194 -0.56 -10.52 -21.48
CA THR A 194 -0.27 -9.35 -22.30
C THR A 194 -1.37 -8.31 -22.10
N THR A 195 -1.00 -7.06 -21.87
CA THR A 195 -1.94 -5.98 -21.59
C THR A 195 -1.38 -4.60 -21.93
N ASP A 196 -2.20 -3.58 -21.74
CA ASP A 196 -1.82 -2.18 -21.90
C ASP A 196 -1.16 -1.64 -20.62
N VAL A 197 -0.11 -0.84 -20.78
CA VAL A 197 0.57 -0.18 -19.66
C VAL A 197 0.74 1.30 -19.96
N MET A 198 0.32 2.16 -19.02
CA MET A 198 0.49 3.60 -19.09
C MET A 198 1.69 4.02 -18.23
N ARG A 199 2.69 4.65 -18.85
CA ARG A 199 3.83 5.24 -18.13
C ARG A 199 4.02 6.68 -18.58
N ASN A 200 4.03 7.62 -17.64
CA ASN A 200 4.26 9.04 -17.92
C ASN A 200 3.34 9.61 -19.02
N GLY A 201 2.08 9.17 -19.07
CA GLY A 201 1.10 9.57 -20.08
C GLY A 201 1.27 8.91 -21.46
N VAL A 202 2.21 7.98 -21.60
CA VAL A 202 2.41 7.19 -22.81
C VAL A 202 1.80 5.81 -22.63
N LEU A 203 0.84 5.49 -23.49
CA LEU A 203 0.21 4.18 -23.55
C LEU A 203 1.05 3.24 -24.42
N SER A 204 1.52 2.17 -23.81
CA SER A 204 2.13 1.04 -24.50
C SER A 204 1.11 -0.10 -24.57
N ARG A 205 0.94 -0.67 -25.76
CA ARG A 205 0.00 -1.76 -26.03
C ARG A 205 0.75 -3.08 -26.04
N ASP A 206 0.04 -4.14 -25.70
CA ASP A 206 0.53 -5.51 -25.82
C ASP A 206 1.85 -5.80 -25.08
N GLU A 207 2.01 -5.22 -23.88
CA GLU A 207 3.14 -5.55 -23.01
C GLU A 207 2.86 -6.80 -22.19
N THR A 208 3.82 -7.74 -22.17
CA THR A 208 3.79 -8.84 -21.21
C THR A 208 4.13 -8.33 -19.81
N VAL A 209 3.21 -8.54 -18.87
CA VAL A 209 3.35 -8.20 -17.45
C VAL A 209 3.13 -9.45 -16.60
N LYS A 210 3.62 -9.39 -15.36
CA LYS A 210 3.39 -10.42 -14.34
C LYS A 210 2.72 -9.78 -13.12
N THR A 211 1.52 -10.23 -12.76
CA THR A 211 1.03 -10.02 -11.39
C THR A 211 1.71 -11.02 -10.45
N LEU A 212 2.00 -10.57 -9.24
CA LEU A 212 2.69 -11.34 -8.22
C LEU A 212 1.67 -11.97 -7.28
N GLY A 213 1.87 -13.18 -6.79
CA GLY A 213 1.03 -13.79 -5.78
C GLY A 213 1.27 -13.19 -4.40
N MET A 214 0.23 -13.18 -3.55
CA MET A 214 0.27 -12.56 -2.23
C MET A 214 0.71 -11.09 -2.28
N HIS A 215 0.23 -10.35 -3.28
CA HIS A 215 0.61 -8.96 -3.52
C HIS A 215 -0.62 -8.06 -3.69
N GLN A 216 -0.45 -6.77 -3.45
CA GLN A 216 -1.55 -5.80 -3.40
C GLN A 216 -1.33 -4.69 -4.42
N TYR A 217 -2.38 -4.34 -5.16
CA TYR A 217 -2.36 -3.37 -6.26
C TYR A 217 -3.42 -2.29 -6.04
N ALA A 218 -3.04 -1.02 -6.16
CA ALA A 218 -3.98 0.10 -6.01
C ALA A 218 -4.78 0.29 -7.30
N VAL A 219 -6.11 0.40 -7.22
CA VAL A 219 -6.96 0.75 -8.36
C VAL A 219 -6.96 2.26 -8.55
N THR A 220 -6.57 2.72 -9.74
CA THR A 220 -6.58 4.15 -10.09
C THR A 220 -7.83 4.55 -10.87
N LYS A 221 -8.39 3.61 -11.63
CA LYS A 221 -9.57 3.84 -12.47
C LYS A 221 -10.27 2.53 -12.82
N ALA A 222 -11.59 2.52 -12.80
CA ALA A 222 -12.42 1.42 -13.29
C ALA A 222 -13.12 1.80 -14.60
N THR A 223 -13.34 0.83 -15.48
CA THR A 223 -14.19 0.95 -16.68
C THR A 223 -15.11 -0.28 -16.79
N PRO A 224 -16.08 -0.30 -17.72
CA PRO A 224 -16.91 -1.48 -17.95
C PRO A 224 -16.11 -2.75 -18.31
N ASP A 225 -14.92 -2.57 -18.89
CA ASP A 225 -14.11 -3.62 -19.52
C ASP A 225 -12.89 -4.04 -18.69
N GLY A 226 -12.69 -3.44 -17.51
CA GLY A 226 -11.54 -3.74 -16.66
C GLY A 226 -11.14 -2.58 -15.75
N VAL A 227 -9.92 -2.63 -15.24
CA VAL A 227 -9.39 -1.66 -14.27
C VAL A 227 -7.95 -1.28 -14.57
N TRP A 228 -7.58 -0.05 -14.27
CA TRP A 228 -6.18 0.38 -14.19
C TRP A 228 -5.70 0.23 -12.75
N VAL A 229 -4.55 -0.41 -12.58
CA VAL A 229 -3.94 -0.63 -11.27
C VAL A 229 -2.47 -0.23 -11.24
N VAL A 230 -1.95 0.10 -10.06
CA VAL A 230 -0.53 0.38 -9.83
C VAL A 230 0.06 -0.66 -8.89
N ASN A 231 1.23 -1.17 -9.27
CA ASN A 231 2.05 -2.03 -8.42
C ASN A 231 2.91 -1.18 -7.47
N PRO A 232 2.85 -1.36 -6.13
CA PRO A 232 3.66 -0.62 -5.17
C PRO A 232 5.18 -0.86 -5.27
N TRP A 233 5.62 -1.86 -6.05
CA TRP A 233 7.05 -2.03 -6.35
C TRP A 233 7.64 -0.89 -7.20
N GLY A 234 6.79 -0.09 -7.84
CA GLY A 234 7.22 1.15 -8.49
C GLY A 234 7.95 0.96 -9.83
N PRO A 235 8.48 2.05 -10.39
CA PRO A 235 9.18 2.05 -11.68
C PRO A 235 10.36 1.08 -11.75
N GLY A 236 10.54 0.43 -12.90
CA GLY A 236 11.71 -0.43 -13.18
C GLY A 236 11.69 -1.81 -12.52
N ASN A 237 10.64 -2.16 -11.77
CA ASN A 237 10.52 -3.49 -11.17
C ASN A 237 10.44 -4.62 -12.23
N PRO A 238 10.87 -5.85 -11.92
CA PRO A 238 10.97 -6.92 -12.90
C PRO A 238 9.63 -7.54 -13.32
N ALA A 239 8.53 -7.25 -12.62
CA ALA A 239 7.23 -7.86 -12.86
C ALA A 239 6.46 -7.15 -13.98
N ASP A 240 6.47 -5.81 -13.96
CA ASP A 240 5.70 -4.99 -14.91
C ASP A 240 6.40 -3.68 -15.33
N ARG A 241 7.63 -3.44 -14.82
CA ARG A 241 8.44 -2.23 -15.04
C ARG A 241 7.80 -0.94 -14.50
N GLY A 242 6.76 -1.04 -13.69
CA GLY A 242 5.99 0.05 -13.11
C GLY A 242 5.03 0.72 -14.10
N GLY A 243 4.31 1.73 -13.60
CA GLY A 243 3.22 2.42 -14.31
C GLY A 243 1.84 1.94 -13.90
N GLU A 244 0.82 2.44 -14.59
CA GLU A 244 -0.54 1.94 -14.46
C GLU A 244 -0.75 0.79 -15.44
N ILE A 245 -1.11 -0.38 -14.92
CA ILE A 245 -1.31 -1.61 -15.66
C ILE A 245 -2.81 -1.78 -15.90
N TRP A 246 -3.20 -2.01 -17.14
CA TRP A 246 -4.55 -2.40 -17.46
C TRP A 246 -4.79 -3.87 -17.08
N ILE A 247 -5.84 -4.13 -16.31
CA ILE A 247 -6.33 -5.47 -16.02
C ILE A 247 -7.67 -5.63 -16.73
N PRO A 248 -7.71 -6.38 -17.84
CA PRO A 248 -8.96 -6.72 -18.51
C PRO A 248 -9.92 -7.45 -17.56
N LYS A 249 -11.23 -7.22 -17.72
CA LYS A 249 -12.28 -7.74 -16.84
C LYS A 249 -12.28 -9.26 -16.68
N ASP A 250 -11.96 -9.99 -17.74
CA ASP A 250 -11.81 -11.44 -17.73
C ASP A 250 -10.62 -11.86 -16.87
N GLN A 251 -9.51 -11.13 -16.93
CA GLN A 251 -8.31 -11.37 -16.12
C GLN A 251 -8.52 -11.08 -14.63
N ILE A 252 -9.46 -10.22 -14.25
CA ILE A 252 -9.74 -9.92 -12.83
C ILE A 252 -10.12 -11.20 -12.07
N ASN A 253 -10.97 -12.06 -12.65
CA ASN A 253 -11.43 -13.30 -11.99
C ASN A 253 -10.31 -14.33 -11.80
N HIS A 254 -9.26 -14.22 -12.61
CA HIS A 254 -8.14 -15.15 -12.61
C HIS A 254 -6.99 -14.69 -11.72
N SER A 255 -6.85 -13.36 -11.55
CA SER A 255 -5.72 -12.72 -10.86
C SER A 255 -6.03 -12.35 -9.42
N PHE A 256 -7.24 -11.83 -9.18
CA PHE A 256 -7.59 -11.17 -7.92
C PHE A 256 -8.61 -11.97 -7.13
N SER A 257 -8.40 -12.02 -5.82
CA SER A 257 -9.20 -12.78 -4.85
C SER A 257 -9.56 -11.97 -3.62
N ASP A 258 -9.06 -10.74 -3.54
CA ASP A 258 -9.26 -9.83 -2.43
C ASP A 258 -9.54 -8.43 -2.96
N ILE A 259 -10.42 -7.71 -2.27
CA ILE A 259 -10.66 -6.29 -2.47
C ILE A 259 -10.85 -5.61 -1.13
N ALA A 260 -10.19 -4.47 -0.97
CA ALA A 260 -10.32 -3.59 0.18
C ALA A 260 -10.69 -2.16 -0.28
N ILE A 261 -11.76 -1.61 0.27
CA ILE A 261 -12.25 -0.26 0.00
C ILE A 261 -12.30 0.51 1.31
N SER A 262 -11.55 1.60 1.40
CA SER A 262 -11.45 2.37 2.63
C SER A 262 -12.68 3.27 2.90
N ALA A 263 -12.77 3.75 4.15
CA ALA A 263 -13.47 5.01 4.43
C ALA A 263 -12.79 6.20 3.70
N PRO A 264 -13.49 7.33 3.50
CA PRO A 264 -12.85 8.53 2.93
C PRO A 264 -11.74 9.04 3.85
N ILE A 265 -10.60 9.42 3.28
CA ILE A 265 -9.45 9.91 4.05
C ILE A 265 -9.72 11.20 4.83
N SER A 266 -10.73 11.99 4.43
CA SER A 266 -11.15 13.20 5.15
C SER A 266 -11.63 12.91 6.57
N THR A 267 -12.13 11.70 6.84
CA THR A 267 -12.58 11.29 8.18
C THR A 267 -11.45 11.19 9.21
N ALA A 268 -10.18 11.14 8.76
CA ALA A 268 -9.02 11.05 9.63
C ALA A 268 -8.83 12.28 10.54
N PHE A 269 -9.40 13.43 10.16
CA PHE A 269 -9.21 14.70 10.88
C PHE A 269 -10.42 15.11 11.72
N GLU A 270 -11.57 14.47 11.48
CA GLU A 270 -12.86 14.86 12.08
C GLU A 270 -13.21 14.06 13.34
N ARG A 271 -12.51 12.94 13.61
CA ARG A 271 -12.70 12.20 14.87
C ARG A 271 -12.00 12.93 16.00
N GLN A 272 -12.82 13.49 16.88
CA GLN A 272 -12.39 13.93 18.20
C GLN A 272 -11.91 12.72 18.99
N CYS A 273 -10.63 12.76 19.30
CA CYS A 273 -10.25 12.47 20.66
C CYS A 273 -10.78 13.61 21.54
#